data_AF-A0A843SVM8-F1
#
_entry.id   AF-A0A843SVM8-F1
#
_cell.length_a   1.000
_cell.length_b   1.000
_cell.length_c   1.000
_cell.angle_alpha   90.00
_cell.angle_beta   90.00
_cell.angle_gamma   90.00
#
_symmetry.space_group_name_H-M   'P 1'
#
loop_
_entity.id
_entity.type
_entity.pdbx_description
1 polymer ?
#
loop_
_entity_poly.entity_id
_entity_poly.type
_entity_poly.pdbx_seq_one_letter_code
_entity_poly.pdbx_strand_id
1 'polypeptide(L)'
;MEWIIPAWGRILAGYTPALSLEITRECPLRCPGCYAYGDDHLGGELTLRQVRDFKGQELVDGVLGLIDKHKPLHLSIVGGEPLVRHRELDTLLPLLAARGIHTQLVTSAV
;
A
#
# COMPACT_ATOMS: atom_id res chain seq x y z
N MET A 1 16.53 12.91 4.55
CA MET A 1 17.45 12.91 3.39
C MET A 1 18.35 11.67 3.30
N GLU A 2 18.58 10.92 4.39
CA GLU A 2 19.47 9.75 4.39
C GLU A 2 19.11 8.63 3.39
N TRP A 3 17.85 8.52 2.97
CA TRP A 3 17.38 7.44 2.09
C TRP A 3 17.67 7.64 0.60
N ILE A 4 18.06 8.85 0.19
CA ILE A 4 18.20 9.20 -1.23
C ILE A 4 19.35 8.41 -1.87
N ILE A 5 20.55 8.45 -1.28
CA ILE A 5 21.73 7.78 -1.85
C ILE A 5 21.56 6.25 -1.90
N PRO A 6 21.10 5.57 -0.82
CA PRO A 6 20.80 4.13 -0.87
C PRO A 6 19.72 3.75 -1.89
N ALA A 7 18.67 4.56 -2.04
CA ALA A 7 17.61 4.32 -3.02
C ALA A 7 18.14 4.40 -4.45
N TRP A 8 18.93 5.44 -4.77
CA TRP A 8 19.56 5.57 -6.09
C TRP A 8 20.51 4.41 -6.40
N GLY A 9 21.34 4.01 -5.43
CA GLY A 9 22.23 2.85 -5.60
C GLY A 9 21.48 1.56 -5.93
N ARG A 10 20.33 1.32 -5.27
CA ARG A 10 19.47 0.17 -5.57
C ARG A 10 18.79 0.28 -6.95
N ILE A 11 18.28 1.45 -7.32
CA ILE A 11 17.67 1.68 -8.64
C ILE A 11 18.67 1.39 -9.75
N LEU A 12 19.90 1.90 -9.63
CA LEU A 12 20.96 1.67 -10.62
C LEU A 12 21.40 0.20 -10.69
N ALA A 13 21.22 -0.58 -9.62
CA ALA A 13 21.42 -2.03 -9.62
C ALA A 13 20.20 -2.82 -10.18
N GLY A 14 19.20 -2.14 -10.73
CA GLY A 14 17.99 -2.76 -11.31
C GLY A 14 16.91 -3.13 -10.29
N TYR A 15 17.02 -2.66 -9.05
CA TYR A 15 16.06 -2.95 -7.98
C TYR A 15 15.02 -1.83 -7.82
N THR A 16 13.77 -2.18 -7.49
CA THR A 16 12.67 -1.23 -7.26
C THR A 16 12.48 -0.96 -5.76
N PRO A 17 13.01 0.16 -5.22
CA PRO A 17 12.98 0.43 -3.78
C PRO A 17 11.64 0.94 -3.25
N ALA A 18 10.75 1.38 -4.13
CA ALA A 18 9.41 1.83 -3.79
C ALA A 18 8.40 0.74 -4.12
N LEU A 19 7.52 0.44 -3.18
CA LEU A 19 6.39 -0.46 -3.33
C LEU A 19 5.11 0.30 -2.99
N SER A 20 4.07 0.15 -3.82
CA SER A 20 2.72 0.64 -3.53
C SER A 20 1.81 -0.57 -3.33
N LEU A 21 1.10 -0.63 -2.20
CA LEU A 21 0.19 -1.72 -1.87
C LEU A 21 -1.23 -1.19 -1.65
N GLU A 22 -2.16 -1.67 -2.48
CA GLU A 22 -3.60 -1.49 -2.27
C GLU A 22 -4.10 -2.51 -1.26
N ILE A 23 -4.42 -2.05 -0.05
CA ILE A 23 -4.83 -2.93 1.06
C ILE A 23 -6.35 -3.02 1.25
N THR A 24 -7.10 -2.19 0.55
CA THR A 24 -8.55 -2.12 0.69
C THR A 24 -9.23 -1.64 -0.58
N ARG A 25 -10.34 -2.28 -0.92
CA ARG A 25 -11.30 -1.81 -1.92
C ARG A 25 -12.46 -1.02 -1.32
N GLU A 26 -12.45 -0.75 -0.01
CA GLU A 26 -13.49 -0.01 0.69
C GLU A 26 -13.13 1.48 0.76
N CYS A 27 -14.11 2.35 0.51
CA CYS A 27 -14.02 3.79 0.66
C CYS A 27 -15.40 4.33 1.04
N PRO A 28 -15.53 5.15 2.10
CA PRO A 28 -16.81 5.74 2.48
C PRO A 28 -17.21 6.92 1.56
N LEU A 29 -16.29 7.42 0.73
CA LEU A 29 -16.50 8.59 -0.11
C LEU A 29 -16.97 8.24 -1.51
N ARG A 30 -17.59 9.23 -2.16
CA ARG A 30 -17.91 9.23 -3.60
C ARG A 30 -17.35 10.49 -4.23
N CYS A 31 -16.08 10.44 -4.62
CA CYS A 31 -15.40 11.57 -5.24
C CYS A 31 -15.79 11.65 -6.73
N PRO A 32 -16.17 12.83 -7.27
CA PRO A 32 -16.55 12.99 -8.68
C PRO A 32 -15.48 12.56 -9.70
N GLY A 33 -14.20 12.56 -9.32
CA GLY A 33 -13.08 12.12 -10.15
C GLY A 33 -12.33 10.92 -9.56
N CYS A 34 -13.04 9.97 -8.94
CA CYS A 34 -12.41 8.81 -8.33
C CYS A 34 -11.76 7.91 -9.39
N TYR A 35 -10.42 7.86 -9.42
CA TYR A 35 -9.69 6.97 -10.32
C TYR A 35 -9.80 5.50 -9.89
N ALA A 36 -9.79 5.22 -8.58
CA ALA A 36 -9.69 3.85 -8.03
C ALA A 36 -10.91 2.96 -8.33
N TYR A 37 -12.11 3.54 -8.47
CA TYR A 37 -13.33 2.81 -8.86
C TYR A 37 -13.69 2.98 -10.34
N GLY A 38 -12.85 3.66 -11.13
CA GLY A 38 -13.01 3.72 -12.57
C GLY A 38 -12.72 2.37 -13.21
N ASP A 39 -13.28 2.13 -14.40
CA ASP A 39 -13.15 0.85 -15.11
C ASP A 39 -11.68 0.57 -15.51
N ASP A 40 -10.88 1.61 -15.73
CA ASP A 40 -9.48 1.47 -16.19
C ASP A 40 -8.45 1.29 -15.08
N HIS A 41 -8.82 1.38 -13.79
CA HIS A 41 -7.86 1.37 -12.66
C HIS A 41 -7.00 0.10 -12.62
N LEU A 42 -7.60 -1.06 -12.88
CA LEU A 42 -6.91 -2.36 -12.94
C LEU A 42 -6.78 -2.88 -14.38
N GLY A 43 -6.70 -1.97 -15.36
CA GLY A 43 -6.47 -2.33 -16.76
C GLY A 43 -7.72 -2.70 -17.55
N GLY A 44 -8.92 -2.28 -17.11
CA GLY A 44 -10.15 -2.36 -17.91
C GLY A 44 -10.95 -3.66 -17.81
N GLU A 45 -10.31 -4.78 -17.44
CA GLU A 45 -10.97 -6.10 -17.37
C GLU A 45 -11.57 -6.42 -15.99
N LEU A 46 -11.03 -5.79 -14.95
CA LEU A 46 -11.41 -6.00 -13.56
C LEU A 46 -11.59 -4.64 -12.88
N THR A 47 -12.63 -4.51 -12.06
CA THR A 47 -12.82 -3.35 -11.21
C THR A 47 -12.32 -3.64 -9.80
N LEU A 48 -11.94 -2.59 -9.07
CA LEU A 48 -11.51 -2.70 -7.67
C LEU A 48 -12.55 -3.43 -6.79
N ARG A 49 -13.85 -3.35 -7.12
CA ARG A 49 -14.91 -4.04 -6.37
C ARG A 49 -14.88 -5.56 -6.53
N GLN A 50 -14.28 -6.07 -7.60
CA GLN A 50 -14.24 -7.49 -7.94
C GLN A 50 -13.01 -8.22 -7.37
N VAL A 51 -12.02 -7.49 -6.86
CA VAL A 51 -10.84 -8.12 -6.25
C VAL A 51 -11.16 -8.75 -4.88
N ARG A 52 -10.37 -9.74 -4.48
CA ARG A 52 -10.41 -10.29 -3.12
C ARG A 52 -9.95 -9.21 -2.12
N ASP A 53 -10.57 -9.19 -0.94
CA ASP A 53 -10.29 -8.22 0.11
C ASP A 53 -9.98 -8.97 1.39
N PHE A 54 -8.70 -9.02 1.69
CA PHE A 54 -8.20 -9.60 2.92
C PHE A 54 -8.50 -8.66 4.09
N LYS A 55 -8.72 -9.23 5.26
CA LYS A 55 -9.04 -8.48 6.50
C LYS A 55 -8.35 -9.12 7.69
N GLY A 56 -8.17 -8.35 8.76
CA GLY A 56 -7.56 -8.82 10.00
C GLY A 56 -6.18 -9.43 9.74
N GLN A 57 -5.91 -10.56 10.38
CA GLN A 57 -4.59 -11.21 10.33
C GLN A 57 -4.18 -11.63 8.92
N GLU A 58 -5.13 -12.06 8.07
CA GLU A 58 -4.81 -12.47 6.69
C GLU A 58 -4.22 -11.30 5.88
N LEU A 59 -4.74 -10.09 6.08
CA LEU A 59 -4.21 -8.88 5.46
C LEU A 59 -2.82 -8.54 6.00
N VAL A 60 -2.65 -8.59 7.33
CA VAL A 60 -1.37 -8.29 7.98
C VAL A 60 -0.29 -9.24 7.48
N ASP A 61 -0.56 -10.54 7.49
CA ASP A 61 0.37 -11.57 7.04
C ASP A 61 0.68 -11.43 5.55
N GLY A 62 -0.32 -11.15 4.72
CA GLY A 62 -0.14 -10.91 3.30
C GLY A 62 0.76 -9.71 3.00
N VAL A 63 0.55 -8.60 3.71
CA VAL A 63 1.39 -7.39 3.58
C VAL A 63 2.83 -7.69 4.00
N LEU A 64 3.03 -8.32 5.17
CA LEU A 64 4.37 -8.68 5.64
C LEU A 64 5.08 -9.66 4.70
N GLY A 65 4.37 -10.64 4.14
CA GLY A 65 4.93 -11.55 3.14
C GLY A 65 5.39 -10.84 1.86
N LEU A 66 4.64 -9.84 1.39
CA LEU A 66 5.05 -9.01 0.26
C LEU A 66 6.28 -8.15 0.60
N ILE A 67 6.33 -7.60 1.81
CA ILE A 67 7.50 -6.84 2.28
C ILE A 67 8.73 -7.73 2.38
N ASP A 68 8.61 -8.95 2.87
CA ASP A 68 9.73 -9.89 2.98
C ASP A 68 10.25 -10.31 1.60
N LYS A 69 9.34 -10.52 0.65
CA LYS A 69 9.66 -10.85 -0.74
C LYS A 69 10.34 -9.69 -1.46
N HIS A 70 9.77 -8.50 -1.37
CA HIS A 70 10.21 -7.34 -2.16
C HIS A 70 11.30 -6.52 -1.47
N LYS A 71 11.39 -6.52 -0.13
CA LYS A 71 12.35 -5.78 0.72
C LYS A 71 12.41 -4.24 0.51
N PRO A 72 11.25 -3.58 0.29
CA PRO A 72 11.23 -2.18 -0.13
C PRO A 72 11.89 -1.25 0.90
N LEU A 73 12.46 -0.14 0.41
CA LEU A 73 12.91 0.96 1.27
C LEU A 73 11.74 1.91 1.60
N HIS A 74 10.81 2.06 0.66
CA HIS A 74 9.63 2.90 0.79
C HIS A 74 8.36 2.10 0.48
N LEU A 75 7.36 2.21 1.35
CA LEU A 75 6.05 1.60 1.17
C LEU A 75 4.97 2.69 1.16
N SER A 76 4.21 2.78 0.07
CA SER A 76 2.96 3.53 0.02
C SER A 76 1.79 2.59 0.27
N ILE A 77 1.03 2.86 1.33
CA ILE A 77 -0.23 2.18 1.63
C ILE A 77 -1.36 2.99 1.00
N VAL A 78 -2.02 2.37 0.03
CA VAL A 78 -3.05 2.97 -0.82
C VAL A 78 -4.32 2.08 -0.84
N GLY A 79 -5.32 2.47 -1.62
CA GLY A 79 -6.59 1.77 -1.78
C GLY A 79 -7.73 2.76 -1.89
N GLY A 80 -8.97 2.30 -1.65
CA GLY A 80 -10.14 3.17 -1.59
C GLY A 80 -10.01 4.25 -0.51
N GLU A 81 -9.98 3.84 0.76
CA GLU A 81 -9.60 4.67 1.91
C GLU A 81 -8.88 3.79 2.94
N PRO A 82 -7.54 3.82 3.02
CA PRO A 82 -6.78 2.96 3.92
C PRO A 82 -7.17 3.06 5.40
N LEU A 83 -7.64 4.21 5.89
CA LEU A 83 -8.00 4.36 7.31
C LEU A 83 -9.20 3.51 7.74
N VAL A 84 -10.02 3.00 6.80
CA VAL A 84 -11.05 2.00 7.15
C VAL A 84 -10.45 0.71 7.72
N ARG A 85 -9.15 0.47 7.50
CA ARG A 85 -8.35 -0.64 8.04
C ARG A 85 -7.51 -0.22 9.26
N HIS A 86 -7.96 0.75 10.06
CA HIS A 86 -7.19 1.26 11.21
C HIS A 86 -6.70 0.15 12.15
N ARG A 87 -7.48 -0.90 12.40
CA ARG A 87 -7.09 -2.01 13.30
C ARG A 87 -5.88 -2.79 12.76
N GLU A 88 -5.87 -3.07 11.47
CA GLU A 88 -4.74 -3.72 10.82
C GLU A 88 -3.53 -2.76 10.74
N LEU A 89 -3.77 -1.47 10.50
CA LEU A 89 -2.73 -0.42 10.49
C LEU A 89 -2.06 -0.24 11.85
N ASP A 90 -2.81 -0.32 12.96
CA ASP A 90 -2.28 -0.28 14.32
C ASP A 90 -1.24 -1.39 14.57
N THR A 91 -1.38 -2.52 13.86
CA THR A 91 -0.40 -3.62 13.88
C THR A 91 0.72 -3.40 12.87
N LEU A 92 0.40 -3.01 11.63
CA LEU A 92 1.37 -2.89 10.55
C LEU A 92 2.36 -1.76 10.75
N LEU A 93 1.91 -0.55 11.10
CA LEU A 93 2.76 0.64 11.14
C LEU A 93 3.94 0.50 12.12
N PRO A 94 3.76 -0.01 13.36
CA PRO A 94 4.89 -0.26 14.26
C PRO A 94 5.88 -1.31 13.71
N LEU A 95 5.38 -2.38 13.10
CA LEU A 95 6.22 -3.44 12.52
C LEU A 95 7.05 -2.91 11.34
N LEU A 96 6.47 -2.05 10.50
CA LEU A 96 7.16 -1.38 9.39
C LEU A 96 8.24 -0.43 9.89
N ALA A 97 7.92 0.39 10.90
CA ALA A 97 8.85 1.33 11.51
C ALA A 97 10.04 0.60 12.17
N ALA A 98 9.79 -0.50 12.88
CA ALA A 98 10.83 -1.34 13.47
C ALA A 98 11.78 -1.95 12.43
N ARG A 99 11.31 -2.15 11.20
CA ARG A 99 12.10 -2.63 10.06
C ARG A 99 12.81 -1.50 9.30
N GLY A 100 12.67 -0.25 9.73
CA GLY A 100 13.25 0.92 9.07
C GLY A 100 12.62 1.23 7.70
N ILE A 101 11.39 0.77 7.44
CA ILE A 101 10.71 1.03 6.17
C ILE A 101 10.03 2.40 6.24
N HIS A 102 10.37 3.29 5.31
CA HIS A 102 9.67 4.57 5.22
C HIS A 102 8.26 4.33 4.68
N THR A 103 7.25 4.53 5.53
CA THR A 103 5.86 4.26 5.19
C THR A 103 5.10 5.56 4.93
N GLN A 104 4.38 5.63 3.82
CA GLN A 104 3.45 6.70 3.47
C GLN A 104 2.03 6.15 3.45
N LEU A 105 1.14 6.73 4.24
CA LEU A 105 -0.28 6.42 4.22
C LEU A 105 -1.00 7.44 3.35
N VAL A 106 -1.64 6.99 2.27
CA VAL A 106 -2.43 7.87 1.39
C VAL A 106 -3.88 7.81 1.84
N THR A 107 -4.39 8.92 2.38
CA THR A 107 -5.73 8.96 2.99
C THR A 107 -6.41 10.31 2.75
N SER A 108 -7.74 10.29 2.76
CA SER A 108 -8.58 11.49 2.77
C SER A 108 -8.90 11.98 4.19
N ALA A 109 -8.43 11.27 5.22
CA ALA A 109 -8.63 11.59 6.64
C ALA A 109 -10.10 11.72 7.06
N VAL A 110 -10.97 10.89 6.48
CA VAL A 110 -12.43 10.87 6.70
C VAL A 110 -12.89 9.78 7.64
#